data_AF-A0AAW6ANQ4-F1
#
_entry.id   AF-A0AAW6ANQ4-F1
#
_cell.length_a   1.000
_cell.length_b   1.000
_cell.length_c   1.000
_cell.angle_alpha   90.00
_cell.angle_beta   90.00
_cell.angle_gamma   90.00
#
_symmetry.space_group_name_H-M   'P 1'
#
loop_
_entity.id
_entity.type
_entity.pdbx_description
1 polymer ?
#
loop_
_entity_poly.entity_id
_entity_poly.type
_entity_poly.pdbx_seq_one_letter_code
_entity_poly.pdbx_strand_id
1 'polypeptide(L)'
;MSKKDNIYLIGAASYEDTVEQRLTLYSYIRQLAFLAKHMKTAEDYIHLKRAAAAYGDEAEELFASWDIPSRYLVYGDPGDLDALREKELLDYGEDDGEDDLTEDDLTEDDIPDDDGEDFEGEVFLDLLADMAGKARFVSEVLDTLLEISGGQPDSAASEHE
;
A
#
# COMPACT_ATOMS: atom_id res chain seq x y z
N MET A 1 -10.07 -0.97 -36.89
CA MET A 1 -10.45 0.33 -36.31
C MET A 1 -9.41 0.63 -35.24
N SER A 2 -8.61 1.69 -35.40
CA SER A 2 -7.63 2.09 -34.39
C SER A 2 -8.41 2.43 -33.12
N LYS A 3 -7.99 1.87 -31.98
CA LYS A 3 -8.55 2.23 -30.67
C LYS A 3 -8.09 3.68 -30.46
N LYS A 4 -8.99 4.66 -30.57
CA LYS A 4 -8.65 6.02 -30.14
C LYS A 4 -8.32 5.91 -28.66
N ASP A 5 -7.11 6.27 -28.28
CA ASP A 5 -6.78 6.39 -26.87
C ASP A 5 -7.56 7.60 -26.35
N ASN A 6 -8.42 7.36 -25.35
CA ASN A 6 -9.13 8.44 -24.70
C ASN A 6 -8.12 9.18 -23.83
N ILE A 7 -7.76 10.40 -24.24
CA ILE A 7 -6.89 11.28 -23.46
C ILE A 7 -7.77 12.02 -22.46
N TYR A 8 -7.31 12.08 -21.21
CA TYR A 8 -7.99 12.80 -20.13
C TYR A 8 -7.01 13.76 -19.46
N LEU A 9 -7.54 14.85 -18.92
CA LEU A 9 -6.83 15.79 -18.08
C LEU A 9 -7.18 15.53 -16.61
N ILE A 10 -6.22 15.74 -15.71
CA ILE A 10 -6.45 15.75 -14.25
C ILE A 10 -6.08 17.12 -13.70
N GLY A 11 -6.85 17.61 -12.73
CA GLY A 11 -6.52 18.85 -12.05
C GLY A 11 -5.19 18.75 -11.29
N ALA A 12 -4.33 19.75 -11.41
CA ALA A 12 -3.01 19.75 -10.78
C ALA A 12 -3.09 19.50 -9.26
N ALA A 13 -4.02 20.14 -8.56
CA ALA A 13 -4.23 19.92 -7.13
C ALA A 13 -4.63 18.47 -6.80
N SER A 14 -5.54 17.87 -7.57
CA SER A 14 -5.94 16.47 -7.39
C SER A 14 -4.79 15.50 -7.66
N TYR A 15 -3.94 15.82 -8.63
CA TYR A 15 -2.72 15.06 -8.91
C TYR A 15 -1.69 15.18 -7.78
N GLU A 16 -1.42 16.39 -7.31
CA GLU A 16 -0.50 16.68 -6.19
C GLU A 16 -0.95 15.96 -4.90
N ASP A 17 -2.23 16.06 -4.55
CA ASP A 17 -2.82 15.32 -3.42
C ASP A 17 -2.60 13.82 -3.59
N THR A 18 -2.84 13.27 -4.78
CA THR A 18 -2.61 11.85 -5.07
C THR A 18 -1.14 11.46 -4.86
N VAL A 19 -0.20 12.29 -5.29
CA VAL A 19 1.24 12.06 -5.10
C VAL A 19 1.61 12.07 -3.62
N GLU A 20 1.16 13.06 -2.85
CA GLU A 20 1.42 13.16 -1.41
C GLU A 20 0.90 11.94 -0.65
N GLN A 21 -0.33 11.51 -0.96
CA GLN A 21 -0.96 10.35 -0.36
C GLN A 21 -0.22 9.04 -0.69
N ARG A 22 0.25 8.87 -1.93
CA ARG A 22 1.08 7.73 -2.33
C ARG A 22 2.43 7.71 -1.59
N LEU A 23 3.09 8.86 -1.47
CA LEU A 23 4.34 9.00 -0.72
C LEU A 23 4.14 8.70 0.76
N THR A 24 3.01 9.12 1.32
CA THR A 24 2.62 8.89 2.71
C THR A 24 2.49 7.39 2.99
N LEU A 25 1.71 6.66 2.19
CA LEU A 25 1.56 5.21 2.30
C LEU A 25 2.88 4.47 2.11
N TYR A 26 3.69 4.88 1.12
CA TYR A 26 5.03 4.33 0.93
C TYR A 26 5.90 4.51 2.17
N SER A 27 5.83 5.69 2.80
CA SER A 27 6.58 5.99 4.03
C SER A 27 6.17 5.08 5.19
N TYR A 28 4.88 4.77 5.36
CA TYR A 28 4.41 3.84 6.38
C TYR A 28 5.01 2.46 6.18
N ILE A 29 4.91 1.93 4.96
CA ILE A 29 5.41 0.58 4.67
C ILE A 29 6.92 0.52 4.90
N ARG A 30 7.67 1.53 4.43
CA ARG A 30 9.12 1.62 4.65
C ARG A 30 9.48 1.63 6.13
N GLN A 31 8.74 2.38 6.95
CA GLN A 31 8.98 2.46 8.39
C GLN A 31 8.64 1.14 9.10
N LEU A 32 7.52 0.50 8.76
CA LEU A 32 7.16 -0.81 9.30
C LEU A 32 8.21 -1.86 8.94
N ALA A 33 8.70 -1.83 7.71
CA ALA A 33 9.72 -2.74 7.25
C ALA A 33 11.08 -2.50 7.92
N PHE A 34 11.44 -1.23 8.13
CA PHE A 34 12.61 -0.87 8.91
C PHE A 34 12.51 -1.38 10.35
N LEU A 35 11.38 -1.16 11.04
CA LEU A 35 11.15 -1.63 12.41
C LEU A 35 11.19 -3.16 12.51
N ALA A 36 10.56 -3.85 11.56
CA ALA A 36 10.57 -5.31 11.51
C ALA A 36 11.97 -5.89 11.27
N LYS A 37 12.77 -5.28 10.40
CA LYS A 37 14.14 -5.72 10.11
C LYS A 37 15.09 -5.55 11.29
N HIS A 38 14.88 -4.53 12.12
CA HIS A 38 15.77 -4.17 13.22
C HIS A 38 15.29 -4.62 14.60
N MET A 39 14.16 -5.32 14.67
CA MET A 39 13.62 -5.85 15.92
C MET A 39 14.59 -6.85 16.57
N LYS A 40 14.98 -6.58 17.82
CA LYS A 40 15.86 -7.46 18.61
C LYS A 40 15.27 -7.81 19.97
N THR A 41 14.29 -7.02 20.42
CA THR A 41 13.74 -7.09 21.77
C THR A 41 12.21 -7.12 21.76
N ALA A 42 11.62 -7.51 22.89
CA ALA A 42 10.17 -7.41 23.10
C ALA A 42 9.66 -5.96 23.08
N GLU A 43 10.50 -4.99 23.45
CA GLU A 43 10.17 -3.57 23.36
C GLU A 43 10.08 -3.11 21.89
N ASP A 44 11.01 -3.54 21.03
CA ASP A 44 10.96 -3.29 19.58
C ASP A 44 9.69 -3.88 18.95
N TYR A 45 9.25 -5.06 19.42
CA TYR A 45 8.00 -5.67 18.98
C TYR A 45 6.78 -4.81 19.34
N ILE A 46 6.74 -4.27 20.57
CA ILE A 46 5.67 -3.36 21.00
C ILE A 46 5.67 -2.08 20.14
N HIS A 47 6.85 -1.55 19.80
CA HIS A 47 6.96 -0.40 18.90
C HIS A 47 6.45 -0.70 17.50
N LEU A 48 6.83 -1.85 16.91
CA LEU A 48 6.29 -2.26 15.61
C LEU A 48 4.77 -2.40 15.65
N LYS A 49 4.21 -3.04 16.68
CA LYS A 49 2.76 -3.23 16.81
C LYS A 49 2.01 -1.90 16.92
N ARG A 50 2.56 -0.92 17.65
CA ARG A 50 1.97 0.42 17.77
C ARG A 50 2.03 1.18 16.44
N ALA A 51 3.17 1.13 15.74
CA ALA A 51 3.30 1.75 14.43
C ALA A 51 2.34 1.12 13.41
N ALA A 52 2.22 -0.20 13.39
CA ALA A 52 1.31 -0.91 12.50
C ALA A 52 -0.16 -0.55 12.76
N ALA A 53 -0.56 -0.40 14.02
CA ALA A 53 -1.91 0.05 14.37
C ALA A 53 -2.16 1.48 13.89
N ALA A 54 -1.27 2.42 14.23
CA ALA A 54 -1.43 3.82 13.85
C ALA A 54 -1.47 4.02 12.33
N TYR A 55 -0.54 3.41 11.61
CA TYR A 55 -0.49 3.53 10.14
C TYR A 55 -1.62 2.76 9.46
N GLY A 56 -2.10 1.68 10.08
CA GLY A 56 -3.30 0.97 9.60
C GLY A 56 -4.54 1.83 9.70
N ASP A 57 -4.76 2.49 10.84
CA ASP A 57 -5.90 3.40 11.04
C ASP A 57 -5.85 4.58 10.06
N GLU A 58 -4.68 5.20 9.90
CA GLU A 58 -4.49 6.34 8.97
C GLU A 58 -4.64 5.92 7.50
N ALA A 59 -4.16 4.73 7.12
CA ALA A 59 -4.36 4.18 5.78
C ALA A 59 -5.84 3.89 5.49
N GLU A 60 -6.62 3.46 6.48
CA GLU A 60 -8.07 3.24 6.33
C GLU A 60 -8.82 4.57 6.17
N GLU A 61 -8.46 5.60 6.93
CA GLU A 61 -9.01 6.96 6.75
C GLU A 61 -8.70 7.50 5.36
N LEU A 62 -7.47 7.30 4.88
CA LEU A 62 -7.05 7.71 3.55
C LEU A 62 -7.81 6.94 2.47
N PHE A 63 -7.95 5.62 2.60
CA PHE A 63 -8.72 4.79 1.68
C PHE A 63 -10.18 5.23 1.60
N ALA A 64 -10.80 5.56 2.74
CA ALA A 64 -12.16 6.07 2.78
C ALA A 64 -12.31 7.41 2.04
N SER A 65 -11.27 8.26 2.04
CA SER A 65 -11.27 9.55 1.34
C SER A 65 -11.25 9.44 -0.19
N TRP A 66 -10.83 8.30 -0.73
CA TRP A 66 -10.74 8.06 -2.17
C TRP A 66 -12.08 7.75 -2.83
N ASP A 67 -13.16 7.59 -2.05
CA ASP A 67 -14.50 7.24 -2.54
C ASP A 67 -14.53 5.96 -3.42
N ILE A 68 -13.55 5.06 -3.26
CA ILE A 68 -13.49 3.81 -4.02
C ILE A 68 -14.63 2.88 -3.57
N PRO A 69 -15.52 2.44 -4.47
CA PRO A 69 -16.63 1.57 -4.09
C PRO A 69 -16.13 0.24 -3.55
N SER A 70 -16.68 -0.22 -2.42
CA SER A 70 -16.31 -1.53 -1.83
C SER A 70 -16.57 -2.70 -2.79
N ARG A 71 -17.52 -2.56 -3.72
CA ARG A 71 -17.79 -3.55 -4.77
C ARG A 71 -16.57 -3.75 -5.69
N TYR A 72 -15.84 -2.68 -5.98
CA TYR A 72 -14.61 -2.74 -6.76
C TYR A 72 -13.54 -3.59 -6.06
N LEU A 73 -13.43 -3.49 -4.72
CA LEU A 73 -12.47 -4.30 -3.96
C LEU A 73 -12.75 -5.80 -4.03
N VAL A 74 -14.04 -6.18 -4.09
CA VAL A 74 -14.46 -7.59 -4.06
C VAL A 74 -14.43 -8.21 -5.45
N TYR A 75 -14.88 -7.46 -6.47
CA TYR A 75 -15.12 -8.01 -7.80
C TYR A 75 -14.17 -7.47 -8.88
N GLY A 76 -13.48 -6.36 -8.61
CA GLY A 76 -12.51 -5.75 -9.54
C GLY A 76 -13.13 -5.23 -10.83
N ASP A 77 -14.45 -4.99 -10.88
CA ASP A 77 -15.15 -4.53 -12.08
C ASP A 77 -14.75 -3.09 -12.43
N PRO A 78 -14.05 -2.83 -13.55
CA PRO A 78 -13.64 -1.48 -13.92
C PRO A 78 -14.81 -0.49 -14.03
N GLY A 79 -16.03 -0.96 -14.32
CA GLY A 79 -17.23 -0.12 -14.39
C GLY A 79 -17.65 0.47 -13.04
N ASP A 80 -17.21 -0.11 -11.92
CA ASP A 80 -17.44 0.47 -10.59
C ASP A 80 -16.71 1.81 -10.40
N LEU A 81 -15.66 2.06 -11.19
CA LEU A 81 -14.88 3.28 -11.14
C LEU A 81 -15.38 4.38 -12.08
N ASP A 82 -16.44 4.15 -12.87
CA ASP A 82 -16.89 5.11 -13.87
C ASP A 82 -17.32 6.44 -13.24
N ALA A 83 -18.04 6.39 -12.11
CA ALA A 83 -18.44 7.60 -11.37
C ALA A 83 -17.24 8.35 -10.76
N LEU A 84 -16.22 7.60 -10.30
CA LEU A 84 -14.98 8.20 -9.80
C LEU A 84 -14.20 8.86 -10.94
N ARG A 85 -14.12 8.19 -12.10
CA ARG A 85 -13.48 8.72 -13.30
C ARG A 85 -14.14 9.99 -13.80
N GLU A 86 -15.48 10.04 -13.84
CA GLU A 86 -16.23 11.23 -14.24
C GLU A 86 -16.03 12.41 -13.27
N LYS A 87 -15.80 12.12 -11.99
CA LYS A 87 -15.52 13.13 -10.96
C LYS A 87 -14.10 13.68 -11.04
N GLU A 88 -13.11 12.83 -11.32
CA GLU A 88 -11.68 13.18 -11.20
C GLU A 88 -11.03 13.57 -12.54
N LEU A 89 -11.54 13.03 -13.65
CA LEU A 89 -10.98 13.27 -14.97
C LEU A 89 -11.81 14.29 -15.74
N LEU A 90 -11.11 15.18 -16.43
CA LEU A 90 -11.67 16.12 -17.38
C LEU A 90 -11.44 15.60 -18.79
N ASP A 91 -12.44 15.78 -19.66
CA ASP A 91 -12.28 15.44 -21.07
C ASP A 91 -11.20 16.33 -21.69
N TYR A 92 -10.23 15.71 -22.36
CA TYR A 92 -9.32 16.44 -23.22
C TYR A 92 -10.14 16.81 -24.45
N GLY A 93 -10.73 18.01 -24.43
CA GLY A 93 -11.70 18.43 -25.45
C GLY A 93 -11.24 18.07 -26.87
N GLU A 94 -12.17 17.64 -27.71
CA GLU A 94 -11.90 17.49 -29.14
C GLU A 94 -11.55 18.88 -29.69
N ASP A 95 -10.25 19.16 -29.82
CA ASP A 95 -9.77 20.32 -30.55
C ASP A 95 -10.24 20.21 -32.00
N ASP A 96 -11.19 21.06 -32.38
CA ASP A 96 -11.62 21.26 -33.76
C ASP A 96 -10.76 22.31 -34.49
N GLY A 97 -9.66 22.75 -33.87
CA GLY A 97 -8.63 23.58 -34.46
C GLY A 97 -7.48 22.77 -35.04
N GLU A 98 -7.13 23.04 -36.29
CA GLU A 98 -5.82 22.70 -36.85
C GLU A 98 -4.72 23.43 -36.07
N ASP A 99 -4.26 22.90 -34.94
CA ASP A 99 -2.95 23.24 -34.40
C ASP A 99 -1.98 22.08 -34.70
N ASP A 100 -1.18 22.31 -35.73
CA ASP A 100 0.01 21.57 -36.12
C ASP A 100 1.01 21.60 -34.96
N LEU A 101 0.78 20.75 -33.95
CA LEU A 101 1.82 20.37 -33.00
C LEU A 101 2.81 19.50 -33.77
N THR A 102 3.72 20.15 -34.49
CA THR A 102 4.91 19.50 -35.03
C THR A 102 5.62 18.82 -33.86
N GLU A 103 5.93 17.52 -34.00
CA GLU A 103 6.67 16.64 -33.05
C GLU A 103 8.07 17.18 -32.62
N ASP A 104 8.40 18.44 -32.89
CA ASP A 104 9.76 18.98 -32.91
C ASP A 104 10.08 19.94 -31.72
N ASP A 105 9.19 20.08 -30.72
CA ASP A 105 9.43 20.95 -29.55
C ASP A 105 9.56 20.19 -28.21
N LEU A 106 9.67 18.87 -28.24
CA LEU A 106 10.08 18.07 -27.09
C LEU A 106 11.49 17.52 -27.36
N THR A 107 12.50 18.34 -27.14
CA THR A 107 13.89 17.86 -27.12
C THR A 107 14.10 16.97 -25.90
N GLU A 108 14.65 15.76 -26.10
CA GLU A 108 15.03 14.80 -25.04
C GLU A 108 15.92 15.40 -23.93
N ASP A 109 16.47 16.60 -24.13
CA ASP A 109 17.43 17.28 -23.25
C ASP A 109 16.81 17.95 -22.00
N ASP A 110 15.48 18.03 -21.88
CA ASP A 110 14.80 18.61 -20.69
C ASP A 110 14.23 17.57 -19.73
N ILE A 111 14.46 16.27 -19.97
CA ILE A 111 14.19 15.25 -18.96
C ILE A 111 15.37 15.29 -17.99
N PRO A 112 15.19 15.72 -16.72
CA PRO A 112 16.26 15.59 -15.74
C PRO A 112 16.67 14.12 -15.70
N ASP A 113 17.97 13.85 -15.74
CA ASP A 113 18.55 12.55 -15.39
C ASP A 113 18.09 12.24 -13.96
N ASP A 114 16.93 11.60 -13.84
CA ASP A 114 16.54 10.87 -12.65
C ASP A 114 17.50 9.69 -12.60
N ASP A 115 18.63 9.93 -11.93
CA ASP A 115 19.68 8.95 -11.71
C ASP A 115 19.18 7.75 -10.92
N GLY A 116 17.91 7.77 -10.49
CA GLY A 116 17.13 6.60 -10.24
C GLY A 116 17.88 5.64 -9.36
N GLU A 117 18.58 6.15 -8.32
CA GLU A 117 19.26 5.34 -7.31
C GLU A 117 18.21 4.53 -6.53
N ASP A 118 17.66 3.53 -7.22
CA ASP A 118 17.76 2.13 -6.90
C ASP A 118 17.36 1.79 -5.48
N PHE A 119 16.14 2.16 -5.11
CA PHE A 119 15.36 1.26 -4.29
C PHE A 119 14.60 0.31 -5.23
N GLU A 120 15.32 -0.68 -5.77
CA GLU A 120 14.74 -1.63 -6.72
C GLU A 120 13.50 -2.27 -6.08
N GLY A 121 12.35 -2.21 -6.76
CA GLY A 121 11.09 -2.75 -6.24
C GLY A 121 11.19 -4.22 -5.81
N GLU A 122 12.14 -4.97 -6.38
CA GLU A 122 12.47 -6.34 -5.97
C GLU A 122 13.01 -6.41 -4.52
N VAL A 123 13.89 -5.48 -4.10
CA VAL A 123 14.40 -5.43 -2.71
C VAL A 123 13.27 -5.15 -1.72
N PHE A 124 12.26 -4.39 -2.16
CA PHE A 124 11.06 -4.11 -1.37
C PHE A 124 10.13 -5.32 -1.27
N LEU A 125 9.90 -6.04 -2.37
CA LEU A 125 9.09 -7.26 -2.37
C LEU A 125 9.74 -8.37 -1.54
N ASP A 126 11.05 -8.56 -1.64
CA ASP A 126 11.81 -9.50 -0.81
C ASP A 126 11.70 -9.17 0.69
N LEU A 127 11.76 -7.88 1.03
CA LEU A 127 11.58 -7.41 2.40
C LEU A 127 10.15 -7.68 2.92
N LEU A 128 9.12 -7.46 2.10
CA LEU A 128 7.73 -7.79 2.45
C LEU A 128 7.52 -9.30 2.62
N ALA A 129 8.14 -10.13 1.77
CA ALA A 129 8.08 -11.58 1.88
C ALA A 129 8.76 -12.08 3.18
N ASP A 130 9.93 -11.52 3.52
CA ASP A 130 10.65 -11.82 4.78
C ASP A 130 9.81 -11.42 6.01
N MET A 131 9.18 -10.25 5.98
CA MET A 131 8.26 -9.81 7.04
C MET A 131 7.08 -10.76 7.21
N ALA A 132 6.43 -11.15 6.11
CA ALA A 132 5.31 -12.09 6.15
C ALA A 132 5.74 -13.46 6.72
N GLY A 133 6.95 -13.92 6.40
CA GLY A 133 7.54 -15.13 6.97
C GLY A 133 7.78 -15.02 8.47
N LYS A 134 8.40 -13.92 8.92
CA LYS A 134 8.65 -13.67 10.35
C LYS A 134 7.36 -13.55 11.16
N ALA A 135 6.34 -12.89 10.63
CA ALA A 135 5.03 -12.78 11.28
C ALA A 135 4.36 -14.15 11.47
N ARG A 136 4.43 -15.03 10.47
CA ARG A 136 3.92 -16.41 10.57
C ARG A 136 4.67 -17.22 11.61
N PHE A 137 6.01 -17.14 11.62
CA PHE A 137 6.83 -17.83 12.63
C PHE A 137 6.47 -17.39 14.06
N VAL A 138 6.30 -16.09 14.30
CA VAL A 138 5.90 -15.58 15.63
C VAL A 138 4.51 -16.09 16.01
N SER A 139 3.56 -16.15 15.07
CA SER A 139 2.23 -16.71 15.30
C SER A 139 2.30 -18.20 15.67
N GLU A 140 3.04 -19.00 14.91
CA GLU A 140 3.21 -20.44 15.16
C GLU A 140 3.88 -20.74 16.51
N VAL A 141 4.88 -19.94 16.88
CA VAL A 141 5.54 -20.05 18.20
C VAL A 141 4.57 -19.69 19.32
N LEU A 142 3.75 -18.65 19.15
CA LEU A 142 2.74 -18.26 20.14
C LEU A 142 1.67 -19.35 20.31
N ASP A 143 1.17 -19.92 19.22
CA ASP A 143 0.19 -21.02 19.26
C ASP A 143 0.78 -22.26 19.96
N THR A 144 2.03 -22.62 19.65
CA THR A 144 2.74 -23.73 20.31
C THR A 144 2.90 -23.48 21.82
N LEU A 145 3.25 -22.26 22.22
CA LEU A 145 3.38 -21.89 23.64
C LEU A 145 2.02 -21.93 24.37
N LEU A 146 0.92 -21.56 23.70
CA LEU A 146 -0.43 -21.66 24.25
C LEU A 146 -0.88 -23.11 24.39
N GLU A 147 -0.56 -23.99 23.45
CA GLU A 147 -0.83 -25.43 23.54
C GLU A 147 -0.06 -26.07 24.71
N ILE A 148 1.22 -25.73 24.88
CA ILE A 148 2.05 -26.19 26.00
C ILE A 148 1.50 -25.65 27.34
N SER A 149 1.04 -24.40 27.36
CA SER A 149 0.43 -23.77 28.54
C SER A 149 -0.97 -24.33 28.86
N GLY A 150 -1.66 -24.94 27.90
CA GLY A 150 -2.98 -25.54 28.07
C GLY A 150 -2.96 -26.99 28.59
N GLY A 151 -1.77 -27.59 28.75
CA GLY A 151 -1.59 -28.95 29.21
C GLY A 151 -1.50 -29.11 30.73
N GLN A 152 -2.62 -29.59 31.31
CA GLN A 152 -2.76 -30.34 32.57
C GLN A 152 -3.15 -29.54 33.84
N PRO A 153 -4.43 -29.60 34.29
CA PRO A 153 -4.72 -29.49 35.71
C PRO A 153 -4.19 -30.75 36.40
N ASP A 154 -3.34 -30.54 37.39
CA ASP A 154 -2.78 -31.55 38.27
C ASP A 154 -3.92 -32.27 39.01
N SER A 155 -4.43 -33.35 38.44
CA SER A 155 -5.35 -34.26 39.12
C SER A 155 -4.51 -35.22 39.97
N ALA A 156 -3.87 -34.65 40.99
CA ALA A 156 -3.18 -35.40 42.02
C ALA A 156 -3.58 -34.82 43.39
N ALA A 157 -4.04 -35.73 44.25
CA ALA A 157 -4.32 -35.57 45.68
C ALA A 157 -5.73 -35.09 46.09
N SER A 158 -6.64 -36.05 46.24
CA SER A 158 -7.25 -36.32 47.55
C SER A 158 -7.97 -37.68 47.50
N GLU A 159 -7.21 -38.74 47.76
CA GLU A 159 -7.71 -39.89 48.51
C GLU A 159 -7.13 -39.78 49.93
N HIS A 160 -7.93 -40.16 50.94
CA HIS A 160 -7.73 -40.08 52.39
C HIS A 160 -7.94 -38.66 52.98
N GLU A 161 -8.85 -38.41 53.95
CA GLU A 161 -9.57 -39.22 54.95
C GLU A 161 -11.05 -38.83 55.06
#